data_AF-J3DD93-F1
#
_entry.id   AF-J3DD93-F1
#
_cell.length_a   1.000
_cell.length_b   1.000
_cell.length_c   1.000
_cell.angle_alpha   90.00
_cell.angle_beta   90.00
_cell.angle_gamma   90.00
#
_symmetry.space_group_name_H-M   'P 1'
#
loop_
_entity.id
_entity.type
_entity.pdbx_description
1 polymer ?
#
loop_
_entity_poly.entity_id
_entity_poly.type
_entity_poly.pdbx_seq_one_letter_code
_entity_poly.pdbx_strand_id
1 'polypeptide(L)'
;MLTLKIYLDGCWHDAAVLDFKAPLKGRDGEALLAYDFNYAVEHLDRNDMASCSINYPVMLIGSHFAKPWFGFLDDIIPAGASRRYWITQLGLQGKPANEQDYTLLKAGTIAPVGNLRIKESLPQLPPDSRLKSRRFPAEWAIERDTDFLEYAQQMGAASGGATGAGGEAPKLLLRRNSNSEVWIDTWQDDQLNQDTPYLVKYPRGARTPIDCDILRAEYHFYHELSALLEMPGIGFNYLDKRIAGWQL
;
A
#
# COMPACT_ATOMS: atom_id res chain seq x y z
N MET A 1 -0.31 -21.09 -2.91
CA MET A 1 0.19 -20.58 -1.62
C MET A 1 0.81 -19.22 -1.83
N LEU A 2 0.65 -18.31 -0.87
CA LEU A 2 1.26 -16.99 -0.81
C LEU A 2 1.85 -16.77 0.57
N THR A 3 3.00 -16.14 0.67
CA THR A 3 3.64 -15.82 1.95
C THR A 3 3.17 -14.44 2.41
N LEU A 4 2.54 -14.38 3.57
CA LEU A 4 2.18 -13.12 4.20
C LEU A 4 3.35 -12.66 5.08
N LYS A 5 3.77 -11.42 4.87
CA LYS A 5 4.77 -10.75 5.69
C LYS A 5 4.12 -9.78 6.67
N ILE A 6 4.66 -9.71 7.89
CA ILE A 6 4.30 -8.72 8.92
C ILE A 6 5.51 -7.80 9.16
N TYR A 7 5.29 -6.49 9.16
CA TYR A 7 6.28 -5.51 9.59
C TYR A 7 6.19 -5.33 11.10
N LEU A 8 7.25 -5.71 11.80
CA LEU A 8 7.33 -5.67 13.26
C LEU A 8 8.78 -5.33 13.64
N ASP A 9 8.94 -4.44 14.63
CA ASP A 9 10.24 -4.04 15.16
C ASP A 9 11.24 -3.56 14.09
N GLY A 10 10.73 -2.84 13.10
CA GLY A 10 11.55 -2.22 12.05
C GLY A 10 11.90 -3.14 10.89
N CYS A 11 11.44 -4.39 10.86
CA CYS A 11 11.74 -5.30 9.76
C CYS A 11 10.53 -6.15 9.33
N TRP A 12 10.66 -6.72 8.13
CA TRP A 12 9.65 -7.60 7.56
C TRP A 12 9.94 -9.06 7.89
N HIS A 13 8.97 -9.71 8.51
CA HIS A 13 9.02 -11.13 8.87
C HIS A 13 8.18 -11.96 7.91
N ASP A 14 8.68 -13.10 7.46
CA ASP A 14 7.88 -14.13 6.78
C ASP A 14 6.99 -14.81 7.85
N ALA A 15 5.85 -14.20 8.14
CA ALA A 15 5.09 -14.51 9.35
C ALA A 15 4.10 -15.68 9.17
N ALA A 16 3.51 -15.81 7.98
CA ALA A 16 2.50 -16.82 7.72
C ALA A 16 2.42 -17.20 6.24
N VAL A 17 1.75 -18.32 5.98
CA VAL A 17 1.41 -18.79 4.63
C VAL A 17 -0.10 -18.88 4.49
N LEU A 18 -0.58 -18.30 3.39
CA LEU A 18 -1.94 -18.44 2.91
C LEU A 18 -2.02 -19.55 1.87
N ASP A 19 -2.85 -20.55 2.11
CA ASP A 19 -3.16 -21.61 1.15
C ASP A 19 -4.58 -21.46 0.61
N PHE A 20 -4.70 -21.43 -0.72
CA PHE A 20 -5.96 -21.29 -1.45
C PHE A 20 -6.15 -22.53 -2.32
N LYS A 21 -7.09 -23.40 -1.95
CA LYS A 21 -7.32 -24.66 -2.68
C LYS A 21 -7.93 -24.44 -4.07
N ALA A 22 -8.74 -23.40 -4.21
CA ALA A 22 -9.35 -23.01 -5.48
C ALA A 22 -9.10 -21.51 -5.75
N PRO A 23 -7.87 -21.11 -6.16
CA PRO A 23 -7.51 -19.70 -6.36
C PRO A 23 -8.43 -18.95 -7.33
N LEU A 24 -9.00 -19.65 -8.33
CA LEU A 24 -9.94 -19.08 -9.28
C LEU A 24 -11.27 -18.62 -8.65
N LYS A 25 -11.58 -19.09 -7.43
CA LYS A 25 -12.73 -18.61 -6.66
C LYS A 25 -12.47 -17.28 -5.95
N GLY A 26 -11.23 -16.78 -5.95
CA GLY A 26 -10.90 -15.45 -5.41
C GLY A 26 -11.43 -15.25 -3.99
N ARG A 27 -12.07 -14.10 -3.78
CA ARG A 27 -12.75 -13.74 -2.53
C ARG A 27 -13.77 -14.77 -2.06
N ASP A 28 -14.51 -15.39 -2.97
CA ASP A 28 -15.54 -16.38 -2.65
C ASP A 28 -14.94 -17.76 -2.29
N GLY A 29 -13.63 -17.92 -2.50
CA GLY A 29 -12.88 -19.13 -2.22
C GLY A 29 -12.65 -19.35 -0.73
N GLU A 30 -12.25 -20.58 -0.41
CA GLU A 30 -11.71 -20.89 0.91
C GLU A 30 -10.22 -20.55 0.99
N ALA A 31 -9.79 -20.13 2.18
CA ALA A 31 -8.40 -19.87 2.48
C ALA A 31 -8.03 -20.46 3.84
N LEU A 32 -6.80 -20.97 3.91
CA LEU A 32 -6.16 -21.42 5.14
C LEU A 32 -5.00 -20.47 5.46
N LEU A 33 -4.82 -20.10 6.72
CA LEU A 33 -3.72 -19.29 7.20
C LEU A 33 -2.96 -20.07 8.26
N ALA A 34 -1.71 -20.40 7.98
CA ALA A 34 -0.81 -21.05 8.94
C ALA A 34 0.36 -20.12 9.22
N TYR A 35 0.63 -19.82 10.50
CA TYR A 35 1.81 -19.05 10.86
C TYR A 35 3.08 -19.90 10.65
N ASP A 36 4.17 -19.24 10.25
CA ASP A 36 5.48 -19.90 10.19
C ASP A 36 5.90 -20.35 11.58
N PHE A 37 6.53 -21.52 11.68
CA PHE A 37 6.91 -22.10 12.96
C PHE A 37 7.85 -21.19 13.75
N ASN A 38 8.89 -20.64 13.12
CA ASN A 38 9.87 -19.80 13.82
C ASN A 38 9.22 -18.50 14.29
N TYR A 39 8.42 -17.89 13.42
CA TYR A 39 7.65 -16.69 13.78
C TYR A 39 6.67 -16.95 14.94
N ALA A 40 5.97 -18.09 14.90
CA ALA A 40 4.97 -18.43 15.91
C ALA A 40 5.57 -18.75 17.28
N VAL A 41 6.79 -19.30 17.34
CA VAL A 41 7.50 -19.51 18.62
C VAL A 41 7.75 -18.18 19.34
N GLU A 42 8.08 -17.13 18.60
CA GLU A 42 8.42 -15.81 19.16
C GLU A 42 7.19 -14.97 19.51
N HIS A 43 6.05 -15.25 18.90
CA HIS A 43 4.85 -14.40 18.98
C HIS A 43 3.57 -15.14 19.38
N LEU A 44 3.71 -16.34 19.96
CA LEU A 44 2.61 -17.21 20.34
C LEU A 44 1.49 -16.46 21.09
N ASP A 45 0.25 -16.73 20.71
CA ASP A 45 -0.99 -16.21 21.29
C ASP A 45 -1.20 -14.69 21.14
N ARG A 46 -0.30 -13.97 20.45
CA ARG A 46 -0.52 -12.55 20.13
C ARG A 46 -1.64 -12.37 19.11
N ASN A 47 -2.48 -11.36 19.34
CA ASN A 47 -3.58 -10.92 18.46
C ASN A 47 -3.53 -9.41 18.15
N ASP A 48 -2.34 -8.83 18.24
CA ASP A 48 -2.09 -7.42 18.00
C ASP A 48 -1.31 -7.24 16.68
N MET A 49 -0.42 -6.25 16.60
CA MET A 49 0.42 -6.00 15.43
C MET A 49 1.31 -7.18 15.01
N ALA A 50 1.53 -8.18 15.86
CA ALA A 50 2.24 -9.41 15.48
C ALA A 50 1.34 -10.47 14.81
N SER A 51 0.03 -10.19 14.68
CA SER A 51 -0.92 -11.10 14.05
C SER A 51 -1.44 -10.54 12.72
N CYS A 52 -1.94 -11.42 11.85
CA CYS A 52 -2.57 -11.04 10.59
C CYS A 52 -3.87 -10.26 10.79
N SER A 53 -4.52 -10.47 11.94
CA SER A 53 -5.75 -9.78 12.37
C SER A 53 -6.01 -10.11 13.83
N ILE A 54 -6.71 -9.23 14.54
CA ILE A 54 -7.18 -9.48 15.91
C ILE A 54 -8.03 -10.75 16.05
N ASN A 55 -8.69 -11.18 14.97
CA ASN A 55 -9.51 -12.39 14.94
C ASN A 55 -8.71 -13.68 14.67
N TYR A 56 -7.44 -13.57 14.29
CA TYR A 56 -6.59 -14.68 13.89
C TYR A 56 -5.26 -14.64 14.66
N PRO A 57 -5.27 -14.89 15.99
CA PRO A 57 -4.06 -14.87 16.80
C PRO A 57 -2.97 -15.80 16.25
N VAL A 58 -1.72 -15.50 16.57
CA VAL A 58 -0.56 -16.32 16.22
C VAL A 58 -0.68 -17.70 16.87
N MET A 59 -0.75 -18.75 16.06
CA MET A 59 -0.82 -20.14 16.52
C MET A 59 0.43 -20.91 16.12
N LEU A 60 1.01 -21.66 17.05
CA LEU A 60 2.17 -22.51 16.77
C LEU A 60 1.80 -23.78 15.98
N ILE A 61 0.63 -24.36 16.26
CA ILE A 61 0.16 -25.61 15.66
C ILE A 61 -1.24 -25.38 15.07
N GLY A 62 -1.43 -25.84 13.84
CA GLY A 62 -2.71 -25.76 13.13
C GLY A 62 -2.77 -24.57 12.17
N SER A 63 -3.98 -24.26 11.72
CA SER A 63 -4.25 -23.16 10.81
C SER A 63 -5.62 -22.57 11.07
N HIS A 64 -5.75 -21.28 10.78
CA HIS A 64 -7.05 -20.62 10.68
C HIS A 64 -7.68 -20.98 9.34
N PHE A 65 -9.01 -21.02 9.30
CA PHE A 65 -9.80 -21.31 8.10
C PHE A 65 -10.87 -20.24 7.90
N ALA A 66 -11.08 -19.82 6.66
CA ALA A 66 -12.17 -18.91 6.30
C ALA A 66 -12.77 -19.24 4.92
N LYS A 67 -14.09 -19.08 4.81
CA LYS A 67 -14.84 -19.07 3.54
C LYS A 67 -16.06 -18.14 3.66
N PRO A 68 -16.16 -17.02 2.92
CA PRO A 68 -15.18 -16.47 1.97
C PRO A 68 -13.80 -16.23 2.62
N TRP A 69 -12.78 -15.94 1.82
CA TRP A 69 -11.41 -15.79 2.32
C TRP A 69 -11.29 -14.75 3.46
N PHE A 70 -10.12 -14.66 4.10
CA PHE A 70 -9.97 -13.78 5.26
C PHE A 70 -10.25 -12.31 4.92
N GLY A 71 -11.10 -11.65 5.70
CA GLY A 71 -11.50 -10.25 5.45
C GLY A 71 -10.34 -9.26 5.39
N PHE A 72 -9.26 -9.47 6.18
CA PHE A 72 -8.08 -8.60 6.13
C PHE A 72 -7.37 -8.60 4.76
N LEU A 73 -7.61 -9.62 3.92
CA LEU A 73 -7.08 -9.64 2.56
C LEU A 73 -7.74 -8.57 1.68
N ASP A 74 -9.00 -8.25 1.95
CA ASP A 74 -9.73 -7.20 1.24
C ASP A 74 -9.22 -5.80 1.61
N ASP A 75 -8.60 -5.64 2.78
CA ASP A 75 -7.99 -4.39 3.23
C ASP A 75 -6.64 -4.11 2.55
N ILE A 76 -5.91 -5.15 2.13
CA ILE A 76 -4.55 -5.01 1.56
C ILE A 76 -4.50 -5.14 0.03
N ILE A 77 -5.46 -5.85 -0.57
CA ILE A 77 -5.55 -6.00 -2.02
C ILE A 77 -5.80 -4.63 -2.68
N PRO A 78 -5.27 -4.38 -3.90
CA PRO A 78 -5.60 -3.16 -4.63
C PRO A 78 -7.11 -2.99 -4.82
N ALA A 79 -7.59 -1.79 -4.51
CA ALA A 79 -8.98 -1.36 -4.70
C ALA A 79 -9.07 -0.12 -5.60
N GLY A 80 -10.28 0.22 -6.06
CA GLY A 80 -10.56 1.44 -6.83
C GLY A 80 -9.67 1.61 -8.07
N ALA A 81 -9.04 2.78 -8.19
CA ALA A 81 -8.17 3.11 -9.32
C ALA A 81 -6.90 2.24 -9.38
N SER A 82 -6.34 1.80 -8.24
CA SER A 82 -5.18 0.90 -8.19
C SER A 82 -5.55 -0.48 -8.73
N ARG A 83 -6.74 -0.99 -8.37
CA ARG A 83 -7.29 -2.24 -8.93
C ARG A 83 -7.40 -2.19 -10.45
N ARG A 84 -7.99 -1.12 -11.00
CA ARG A 84 -8.17 -0.95 -12.45
C ARG A 84 -6.83 -0.91 -13.20
N TYR A 85 -5.84 -0.23 -12.61
CA TYR A 85 -4.48 -0.22 -13.13
C TYR A 85 -3.89 -1.64 -13.19
N TRP A 86 -3.91 -2.37 -12.07
CA TRP A 86 -3.34 -3.73 -12.02
C TRP A 86 -4.08 -4.73 -12.89
N ILE A 87 -5.41 -4.66 -13.00
CA ILE A 87 -6.17 -5.46 -13.95
C ILE A 87 -5.67 -5.23 -15.38
N THR A 88 -5.39 -3.97 -15.74
CA THR A 88 -4.90 -3.64 -17.08
C THR A 88 -3.48 -4.14 -17.30
N GLN A 89 -2.58 -3.87 -16.35
CA GLN A 89 -1.18 -4.29 -16.43
C GLN A 89 -0.99 -5.81 -16.48
N LEU A 90 -1.85 -6.55 -15.77
CA LEU A 90 -1.80 -8.01 -15.71
C LEU A 90 -2.64 -8.69 -16.80
N GLY A 91 -3.30 -7.92 -17.69
CA GLY A 91 -4.11 -8.48 -18.78
C GLY A 91 -5.37 -9.22 -18.30
N LEU A 92 -5.99 -8.77 -17.21
CA LEU A 92 -7.10 -9.46 -16.53
C LEU A 92 -8.50 -8.94 -16.91
N GLN A 93 -8.63 -8.01 -17.86
CA GLN A 93 -9.89 -7.33 -18.18
C GLN A 93 -11.02 -8.30 -18.58
N GLY A 94 -10.69 -9.42 -19.24
CA GLY A 94 -11.65 -10.43 -19.66
C GLY A 94 -11.93 -11.52 -18.63
N LYS A 95 -11.32 -11.45 -17.44
CA LYS A 95 -11.46 -12.45 -16.39
C LYS A 95 -12.62 -12.10 -15.46
N PRO A 96 -13.39 -13.07 -14.95
CA PRO A 96 -14.38 -12.83 -13.91
C PRO A 96 -13.72 -12.27 -12.64
N ALA A 97 -14.46 -11.50 -11.84
CA ALA A 97 -13.91 -10.75 -10.69
C ALA A 97 -13.14 -11.65 -9.69
N ASN A 98 -13.68 -12.83 -9.40
CA ASN A 98 -13.05 -13.82 -8.52
C ASN A 98 -11.70 -14.36 -9.07
N GLU A 99 -11.57 -14.58 -10.38
CA GLU A 99 -10.29 -14.96 -10.98
C GLU A 99 -9.25 -13.82 -10.92
N GLN A 100 -9.72 -12.56 -10.95
CA GLN A 100 -8.84 -11.40 -10.81
C GLN A 100 -8.29 -11.31 -9.38
N ASP A 101 -9.11 -11.57 -8.36
CA ASP A 101 -8.81 -11.29 -6.96
C ASP A 101 -7.54 -12.00 -6.47
N TYR A 102 -7.39 -13.30 -6.71
CA TYR A 102 -6.16 -14.01 -6.31
C TYR A 102 -4.92 -13.45 -7.02
N THR A 103 -5.04 -13.15 -8.32
CA THR A 103 -3.93 -12.61 -9.11
C THR A 103 -3.53 -11.22 -8.63
N LEU A 104 -4.52 -10.39 -8.30
CA LEU A 104 -4.33 -9.06 -7.73
C LEU A 104 -3.72 -9.12 -6.32
N LEU A 105 -4.16 -10.04 -5.47
CA LEU A 105 -3.56 -10.26 -4.16
C LEU A 105 -2.08 -10.64 -4.30
N LYS A 106 -1.78 -11.57 -5.22
CA LYS A 106 -0.43 -12.05 -5.48
C LYS A 106 0.49 -10.97 -6.05
N ALA A 107 0.02 -10.15 -6.99
CA ALA A 107 0.88 -9.23 -7.75
C ALA A 107 0.84 -7.78 -7.26
N GLY A 108 -0.29 -7.35 -6.68
CA GLY A 108 -0.56 -5.95 -6.39
C GLY A 108 -0.43 -5.56 -4.91
N THR A 109 -0.11 -6.50 -4.02
CA THR A 109 -0.02 -6.22 -2.56
C THR A 109 1.43 -5.92 -2.15
N ILE A 110 2.05 -4.95 -2.81
CA ILE A 110 3.50 -4.67 -2.75
C ILE A 110 3.88 -3.98 -1.43
N ALA A 111 3.29 -2.82 -1.19
CA ALA A 111 3.49 -2.02 0.01
C ALA A 111 2.14 -1.40 0.42
N PRO A 112 1.17 -2.22 0.85
CA PRO A 112 -0.11 -1.69 1.26
C PRO A 112 0.01 -0.90 2.56
N VAL A 113 -0.94 0.00 2.81
CA VAL A 113 -1.01 0.71 4.10
C VAL A 113 -1.24 -0.30 5.22
N GLY A 114 -0.53 -0.11 6.33
CA GLY A 114 -0.52 -1.02 7.47
C GLY A 114 0.82 -1.74 7.57
N ASN A 115 0.81 -2.90 8.21
CA ASN A 115 2.01 -3.68 8.49
C ASN A 115 1.98 -5.06 7.83
N LEU A 116 1.09 -5.30 6.87
CA LEU A 116 0.97 -6.57 6.17
C LEU A 116 1.39 -6.42 4.71
N ARG A 117 1.97 -7.45 4.10
CA ARG A 117 2.10 -7.52 2.63
C ARG A 117 2.20 -8.96 2.15
N ILE A 118 2.06 -9.17 0.84
CA ILE A 118 2.34 -10.47 0.22
C ILE A 118 3.78 -10.46 -0.26
N LYS A 119 4.59 -11.46 0.09
CA LYS A 119 6.01 -11.52 -0.32
C LYS A 119 6.16 -11.61 -1.83
N GLU A 120 5.31 -12.40 -2.48
CA GLU A 120 5.36 -12.69 -3.90
C GLU A 120 4.98 -11.50 -4.80
N SER A 121 4.39 -10.45 -4.22
CA SER A 121 4.08 -9.22 -4.97
C SER A 121 5.32 -8.34 -5.15
N LEU A 122 6.34 -8.50 -4.31
CA LEU A 122 7.50 -7.62 -4.33
C LEU A 122 8.22 -7.67 -5.68
N PRO A 123 8.46 -6.52 -6.32
CA PRO A 123 9.21 -6.51 -7.56
C PRO A 123 10.62 -7.04 -7.32
N GLN A 124 11.13 -7.79 -8.29
CA GLN A 124 12.53 -8.19 -8.29
C GLN A 124 13.38 -6.99 -8.70
N LEU A 125 14.36 -6.64 -7.85
CA LEU A 125 15.33 -5.61 -8.17
C LEU A 125 16.56 -6.28 -8.80
N PRO A 126 16.91 -5.99 -10.07
CA PRO A 126 18.18 -6.46 -10.63
C PRO A 126 19.37 -5.99 -9.78
N PRO A 127 20.45 -6.78 -9.63
CA PRO A 127 21.61 -6.42 -8.79
C PRO A 127 22.21 -5.05 -9.12
N ASP A 128 22.25 -4.68 -10.41
CA ASP A 128 22.82 -3.41 -10.89
C ASP A 128 21.78 -2.27 -10.99
N SER A 129 20.59 -2.48 -10.45
CA SER A 129 19.51 -1.50 -10.51
C SER A 129 19.82 -0.27 -9.66
N ARG A 130 19.71 0.91 -10.29
CA ARG A 130 19.83 2.20 -9.60
C ARG A 130 18.49 2.76 -9.14
N LEU A 131 17.40 1.98 -9.20
CA LEU A 131 16.07 2.50 -8.88
C LEU A 131 15.97 3.01 -7.43
N LYS A 132 16.54 2.29 -6.46
CA LYS A 132 16.53 2.69 -5.04
C LYS A 132 17.26 4.02 -4.78
N SER A 133 18.23 4.40 -5.62
CA SER A 133 19.01 5.63 -5.44
C SER A 133 18.45 6.83 -6.19
N ARG A 134 17.46 6.65 -7.08
CA ARG A 134 16.82 7.79 -7.77
C ARG A 134 16.09 8.68 -6.75
N ARG A 135 16.25 9.98 -6.93
CA ARG A 135 15.61 11.05 -6.17
C ARG A 135 15.11 12.09 -7.16
N PHE A 136 13.99 12.72 -6.84
CA PHE A 136 13.32 13.67 -7.72
C PHE A 136 12.89 14.91 -6.93
N PRO A 137 12.82 16.09 -7.55
CA PRO A 137 12.17 17.23 -6.91
C PRO A 137 10.74 16.89 -6.50
N ALA A 138 10.27 17.37 -5.34
CA ALA A 138 8.90 17.12 -4.88
C ALA A 138 7.84 17.61 -5.89
N GLU A 139 8.17 18.66 -6.64
CA GLU A 139 7.37 19.24 -7.72
C GLU A 139 6.97 18.19 -8.76
N TRP A 140 7.86 17.25 -9.09
CA TRP A 140 7.60 16.22 -10.11
C TRP A 140 6.48 15.28 -9.67
N ALA A 141 6.42 14.94 -8.38
CA ALA A 141 5.32 14.16 -7.83
C ALA A 141 4.01 14.96 -7.82
N ILE A 142 4.05 16.27 -7.57
CA ILE A 142 2.88 17.16 -7.55
C ILE A 142 2.30 17.31 -8.97
N GLU A 143 3.16 17.62 -9.93
CA GLU A 143 2.80 17.88 -11.33
C GLU A 143 2.49 16.59 -12.12
N ARG A 144 2.81 15.42 -11.53
CA ARG A 144 2.70 14.11 -12.16
C ARG A 144 3.59 14.02 -13.40
N ASP A 145 4.82 14.46 -13.24
CA ASP A 145 5.86 14.38 -14.25
C ASP A 145 5.98 12.94 -14.79
N THR A 146 6.14 12.82 -16.11
CA THR A 146 6.12 11.54 -16.82
C THR A 146 7.26 10.62 -16.35
N ASP A 147 8.48 11.16 -16.21
CA ASP A 147 9.65 10.36 -15.82
C ASP A 147 9.52 9.89 -14.36
N PHE A 148 8.96 10.73 -13.50
CA PHE A 148 8.63 10.33 -12.12
C PHE A 148 7.56 9.24 -12.08
N LEU A 149 6.51 9.34 -12.89
CA LEU A 149 5.46 8.33 -12.94
C LEU A 149 5.95 6.99 -13.53
N GLU A 150 6.82 7.02 -14.54
CA GLU A 150 7.47 5.82 -15.06
C GLU A 150 8.35 5.16 -14.00
N TYR A 151 9.15 5.96 -13.27
CA TYR A 151 9.90 5.50 -12.11
C TYR A 151 8.97 4.88 -11.05
N ALA A 152 7.85 5.53 -10.74
CA ALA A 152 6.90 5.02 -9.75
C ALA A 152 6.35 3.65 -10.14
N GLN A 153 6.03 3.45 -11.41
CA GLN A 153 5.58 2.15 -11.93
C GLN A 153 6.68 1.09 -11.81
N GLN A 154 7.94 1.42 -12.13
CA GLN A 154 9.08 0.51 -11.95
C GLN A 154 9.29 0.11 -10.47
N MET A 155 8.96 1.02 -9.55
CA MET A 155 8.97 0.77 -8.11
C MET A 155 7.70 0.06 -7.62
N GLY A 156 6.78 -0.35 -8.49
CA GLY A 156 5.53 -1.02 -8.11
C GLY A 156 4.47 -0.09 -7.50
N ALA A 157 4.69 1.22 -7.51
CA ALA A 157 3.71 2.20 -7.10
C ALA A 157 2.82 2.59 -8.29
N ALA A 158 1.64 1.98 -8.36
CA ALA A 158 0.63 2.35 -9.33
C ALA A 158 0.14 3.77 -9.07
N SER A 159 0.25 4.66 -10.07
CA SER A 159 -0.33 6.02 -10.02
C SER A 159 -1.86 6.05 -9.87
N GLY A 160 -2.52 4.88 -9.95
CA GLY A 160 -3.95 4.70 -9.64
C GLY A 160 -4.27 4.56 -8.16
N GLY A 161 -3.28 4.47 -7.26
CA GLY A 161 -3.52 4.44 -5.82
C GLY A 161 -2.49 3.60 -5.07
N ALA A 162 -2.11 4.09 -3.88
CA ALA A 162 -1.37 3.31 -2.91
C ALA A 162 -2.10 2.00 -2.65
N THR A 163 -1.40 0.89 -2.82
CA THR A 163 -1.93 -0.45 -2.59
C THR A 163 -2.54 -0.51 -1.18
N GLY A 164 -3.68 -1.17 -0.97
CA GLY A 164 -4.39 -1.20 0.32
C GLY A 164 -4.98 0.13 0.84
N ALA A 165 -4.62 1.30 0.29
CA ALA A 165 -5.28 2.56 0.65
C ALA A 165 -6.54 2.74 -0.21
N GLY A 166 -7.64 2.10 0.19
CA GLY A 166 -8.92 2.13 -0.52
C GLY A 166 -9.38 3.54 -0.96
N GLY A 167 -10.17 3.58 -2.04
CA GLY A 167 -10.79 4.81 -2.55
C GLY A 167 -10.53 5.06 -4.05
N GLU A 168 -11.30 6.00 -4.60
CA GLU A 168 -11.26 6.34 -6.03
C GLU A 168 -10.22 7.41 -6.38
N ALA A 169 -9.80 8.23 -5.41
CA ALA A 169 -8.79 9.26 -5.62
C ALA A 169 -7.41 8.60 -5.83
N PRO A 170 -6.70 8.91 -6.93
CA PRO A 170 -5.34 8.44 -7.15
C PRO A 170 -4.43 8.97 -6.04
N LYS A 171 -3.49 8.15 -5.57
CA LYS A 171 -2.57 8.51 -4.49
C LYS A 171 -1.26 7.75 -4.58
N LEU A 172 -0.18 8.31 -4.05
CA LEU A 172 1.14 7.69 -3.98
C LEU A 172 1.70 7.77 -2.55
N LEU A 173 2.34 6.69 -2.10
CA LEU A 173 3.15 6.69 -0.88
C LEU A 173 4.59 6.98 -1.26
N LEU A 174 5.14 8.07 -0.74
CA LEU A 174 6.48 8.56 -1.02
C LEU A 174 7.28 8.72 0.27
N ARG A 175 8.60 8.77 0.14
CA ARG A 175 9.53 9.30 1.12
C ARG A 175 10.03 10.65 0.64
N ARG A 176 10.31 11.55 1.58
CA ARG A 176 10.98 12.82 1.31
C ARG A 176 12.18 13.00 2.23
N ASN A 177 13.34 13.27 1.63
CA ASN A 177 14.57 13.50 2.37
C ASN A 177 14.70 14.96 2.84
N SER A 178 15.77 15.26 3.58
CA SER A 178 16.08 16.61 4.07
C SER A 178 16.33 17.64 2.96
N ASN A 179 16.66 17.20 1.74
CA ASN A 179 16.89 18.04 0.58
C ASN A 179 15.60 18.37 -0.19
N SER A 180 14.43 17.98 0.35
CA SER A 180 13.12 18.11 -0.31
C SER A 180 12.94 17.23 -1.55
N GLU A 181 13.78 16.22 -1.74
CA GLU A 181 13.65 15.27 -2.84
C GLU A 181 12.77 14.09 -2.42
N VAL A 182 12.00 13.58 -3.36
CA VAL A 182 11.06 12.47 -3.16
C VAL A 182 11.51 11.21 -3.89
N TRP A 183 11.09 10.07 -3.34
CA TRP A 183 11.29 8.73 -3.91
C TRP A 183 10.28 7.74 -3.33
N ILE A 184 10.27 6.51 -3.85
CA ILE A 184 9.35 5.46 -3.39
C ILE A 184 10.13 4.38 -2.65
N ASP A 185 9.74 4.11 -1.42
CA ASP A 185 10.36 3.12 -0.55
C ASP A 185 9.57 1.81 -0.61
N THR A 186 9.67 1.09 -1.72
CA THR A 186 8.86 -0.11 -2.00
C THR A 186 9.17 -1.28 -1.08
N TRP A 187 10.45 -1.53 -0.81
CA TRP A 187 10.87 -2.71 -0.06
C TRP A 187 10.86 -2.45 1.44
N GLN A 188 11.06 -1.20 1.87
CA GLN A 188 11.11 -0.77 3.28
C GLN A 188 12.07 -1.67 4.07
N ASP A 189 13.26 -1.90 3.49
CA ASP A 189 14.29 -2.81 4.00
C ASP A 189 15.50 -2.09 4.61
N ASP A 190 15.50 -0.75 4.60
CA ASP A 190 16.47 0.08 5.31
C ASP A 190 15.90 0.60 6.62
N GLN A 191 16.35 0.02 7.74
CA GLN A 191 15.93 0.39 9.10
C GLN A 191 16.46 1.76 9.53
N LEU A 192 17.52 2.25 8.89
CA LEU A 192 18.14 3.52 9.21
C LEU A 192 17.50 4.69 8.47
N ASN A 193 16.61 4.41 7.52
CA ASN A 193 15.92 5.42 6.72
C ASN A 193 15.10 6.38 7.61
N GLN A 194 15.53 7.64 7.66
CA GLN A 194 14.87 8.73 8.39
C GLN A 194 13.99 9.61 7.48
N ASP A 195 13.86 9.27 6.19
CA ASP A 195 13.09 10.08 5.26
C ASP A 195 11.60 10.06 5.64
N THR A 196 10.99 11.24 5.58
CA THR A 196 9.62 11.43 6.05
C THR A 196 8.63 10.79 5.06
N PRO A 197 7.72 9.92 5.53
CA PRO A 197 6.71 9.33 4.66
C PRO A 197 5.59 10.33 4.34
N TYR A 198 5.09 10.30 3.12
CA TYR A 198 3.98 11.12 2.63
C TYR A 198 2.97 10.28 1.85
N LEU A 199 1.69 10.59 2.04
CA LEU A 199 0.63 10.15 1.15
C LEU A 199 0.21 11.32 0.26
N VAL A 200 0.65 11.33 -0.99
CA VAL A 200 0.28 12.36 -1.96
C VAL A 200 -1.04 11.98 -2.61
N LYS A 201 -2.06 12.84 -2.50
CA LYS A 201 -3.38 12.64 -3.11
C LYS A 201 -3.53 13.53 -4.35
N TYR A 202 -4.18 12.99 -5.38
CA TYR A 202 -4.49 13.71 -6.61
C TYR A 202 -6.01 13.93 -6.75
N PRO A 203 -6.44 14.95 -7.52
CA PRO A 203 -7.85 15.09 -7.86
C PRO A 203 -8.38 13.80 -8.47
N ARG A 204 -9.58 13.40 -8.07
CA ARG A 204 -10.26 12.24 -8.64
C ARG A 204 -10.77 12.54 -10.05
N GLY A 205 -11.26 11.52 -10.74
CA GLY A 205 -11.96 11.70 -12.01
C GLY A 205 -11.10 12.34 -13.11
N ALA A 206 -11.67 13.31 -13.82
CA ALA A 206 -11.06 13.95 -14.98
C ALA A 206 -10.33 15.27 -14.64
N ARG A 207 -10.08 15.52 -13.33
CA ARG A 207 -9.48 16.78 -12.84
C ARG A 207 -10.32 18.00 -13.23
N THR A 208 -11.64 17.85 -13.23
CA THR A 208 -12.56 18.98 -13.43
C THR A 208 -12.42 19.97 -12.26
N PRO A 209 -12.90 21.22 -12.39
CA PRO A 209 -12.85 22.19 -11.29
C PRO A 209 -13.39 21.63 -9.98
N ILE A 210 -14.51 20.89 -10.02
CA ILE A 210 -15.11 20.24 -8.85
C ILE A 210 -14.22 19.12 -8.27
N ASP A 211 -13.52 18.35 -9.10
CA ASP A 211 -12.58 17.32 -8.61
C ASP A 211 -11.42 17.96 -7.84
N CYS A 212 -10.94 19.11 -8.32
CA CYS A 212 -9.89 19.91 -7.68
C CYS A 212 -10.41 20.61 -6.40
N ASP A 213 -11.63 21.15 -6.42
CA ASP A 213 -12.30 21.73 -5.24
C ASP A 213 -12.40 20.72 -4.10
N ILE A 214 -12.70 19.46 -4.40
CA ILE A 214 -12.81 18.39 -3.38
C ILE A 214 -11.47 18.16 -2.70
N LEU A 215 -10.38 18.10 -3.47
CA LEU A 215 -9.04 17.95 -2.89
C LEU A 215 -8.65 19.19 -2.06
N ARG A 216 -8.99 20.40 -2.53
CA ARG A 216 -8.79 21.64 -1.77
C ARG A 216 -9.60 21.68 -0.49
N ALA A 217 -10.85 21.22 -0.51
CA ALA A 217 -11.68 21.11 0.67
C ALA A 217 -11.06 20.15 1.70
N GLU A 218 -10.57 18.98 1.25
CA GLU A 218 -9.86 18.03 2.12
C GLU A 218 -8.64 18.68 2.80
N TYR A 219 -7.84 19.46 2.08
CA TYR A 219 -6.74 20.24 2.65
C TYR A 219 -7.21 21.20 3.77
N HIS A 220 -8.28 21.96 3.53
CA HIS A 220 -8.79 22.91 4.51
C HIS A 220 -9.36 22.19 5.74
N PHE A 221 -10.13 21.11 5.55
CA PHE A 221 -10.66 20.33 6.67
C PHE A 221 -9.56 19.81 7.59
N TYR A 222 -8.45 19.31 7.04
CA TYR A 222 -7.34 18.85 7.86
C TYR A 222 -6.64 19.98 8.63
N HIS A 223 -6.49 21.18 8.06
CA HIS A 223 -5.95 22.32 8.80
C HIS A 223 -6.85 22.75 9.95
N GLU A 224 -8.14 22.90 9.68
CA GLU A 224 -9.11 23.31 10.70
C GLU A 224 -9.16 22.28 11.83
N LEU A 225 -9.21 20.98 11.50
CA LEU A 225 -9.17 19.91 12.50
C LEU A 225 -7.87 19.94 13.32
N SER A 226 -6.72 20.14 12.68
CA SER A 226 -5.43 20.23 13.37
C SER A 226 -5.36 21.44 14.31
N ALA A 227 -5.94 22.59 13.90
CA ALA A 227 -5.99 23.79 14.72
C ALA A 227 -6.95 23.64 15.90
N LEU A 228 -8.10 22.99 15.70
CA LEU A 228 -9.13 22.80 16.72
C LEU A 228 -8.76 21.77 17.79
N LEU A 229 -8.07 20.69 17.41
CA LEU A 229 -7.82 19.56 18.31
C LEU A 229 -6.48 19.65 19.04
N GLU A 230 -5.68 20.70 18.81
CA GLU A 230 -4.30 20.84 19.32
C GLU A 230 -3.43 19.56 19.12
N MET A 231 -3.78 18.68 18.18
CA MET A 231 -3.15 17.35 18.06
C MET A 231 -1.76 17.47 17.43
N PRO A 232 -0.67 17.37 18.20
CA PRO A 232 0.67 17.39 17.64
C PRO A 232 0.94 15.96 17.13
N GLY A 233 0.95 15.76 15.81
CA GLY A 233 1.46 14.50 15.24
C GLY A 233 0.54 13.72 14.30
N ILE A 234 -0.68 14.17 14.01
CA ILE A 234 -1.29 13.78 12.74
C ILE A 234 -0.58 14.64 11.69
N GLY A 235 0.34 14.02 10.95
CA GLY A 235 1.33 14.66 10.08
C GLY A 235 0.76 15.55 8.98
N PHE A 236 0.32 16.75 9.36
CA PHE A 236 -0.07 17.84 8.47
C PHE A 236 1.01 18.92 8.40
N ASN A 237 2.15 18.73 9.08
CA ASN A 237 3.27 19.68 9.17
C ASN A 237 3.91 20.04 7.80
N TYR A 238 3.55 19.35 6.73
CA TYR A 238 3.91 19.71 5.35
C TYR A 238 2.69 19.69 4.44
N LEU A 239 1.63 20.38 4.88
CA LEU A 239 0.64 20.86 3.94
C LEU A 239 1.26 22.05 3.21
N ASP A 240 1.73 21.80 2.00
CA ASP A 240 2.38 22.81 1.19
C ASP A 240 1.42 23.98 0.93
N LYS A 241 1.79 25.17 1.40
CA LYS A 241 1.08 26.43 1.17
C LYS A 241 0.80 26.70 -0.30
N ARG A 242 1.47 26.00 -1.22
CA ARG A 242 1.18 26.06 -2.64
C ARG A 242 -0.27 25.75 -2.97
N ILE A 243 -1.06 25.03 -2.17
CA ILE A 243 -2.50 24.85 -2.45
C ILE A 243 -3.28 26.18 -2.51
N ALA A 244 -2.83 27.23 -1.81
CA ALA A 244 -3.41 28.58 -1.92
C ALA A 244 -3.06 29.30 -3.24
N GLY A 245 -2.03 28.83 -3.95
CA GLY A 245 -1.55 29.39 -5.22
C GLY A 245 -1.87 28.52 -6.44
N TRP A 246 -2.75 27.50 -6.31
CA TRP A 246 -3.17 26.70 -7.46
C TRP A 246 -4.07 27.54 -8.37
N GLN A 247 -3.45 28.27 -9.29
CA GLN A 247 -3.97 28.34 -10.66
C GLN A 247 -3.63 26.99 -11.30
N LEU A 248 -4.53 26.02 -11.15
CA LEU A 248 -4.65 24.91 -12.09
C LEU A 248 -5.48 25.37 -13.28
#